data_AF-A0A7C0XGX5-F1
#
_entry.id   AF-A0A7C0XGX5-F1
#
_cell.length_a   1.000
_cell.length_b   1.000
_cell.length_c   1.000
_cell.angle_alpha   90.00
_cell.angle_beta   90.00
_cell.angle_gamma   90.00
#
_symmetry.space_group_name_H-M   'P 1'
#
loop_
_entity.id
_entity.type
_entity.pdbx_description
1 polymer ?
#
loop_
_entity_poly.entity_id
_entity_poly.type
_entity_poly.pdbx_seq_one_letter_code
_entity_poly.pdbx_strand_id
1 'polypeptide(L)'
;MKLYAYRVDEDDPKKCTSMVLKRHGLLLILRRMSEIPKRSLVLNPESVTLLTPSDRVFAERYGLTVIDSSWKRSNRIFHVIKRGLHRKLPPLVAVNPINYGRIGFLSSAEALAAALYILGYPSEAEELLSKFKWGPNFLKVNRNALEEYRSSF
;
A
#
# COMPACT_ATOMS: atom_id res chain seq x y z
N MET A 1 -1.05 10.15 9.37
CA MET A 1 -0.33 10.31 8.07
C MET A 1 -1.32 10.43 6.91
N LYS A 2 -1.00 11.16 5.83
CA LYS A 2 -1.89 11.24 4.64
C LYS A 2 -1.71 9.99 3.76
N LEU A 3 -2.81 9.33 3.42
CA LEU A 3 -2.83 8.19 2.51
C LEU A 3 -3.60 8.56 1.24
N TYR A 4 -3.04 8.19 0.09
CA TYR A 4 -3.62 8.41 -1.23
C TYR A 4 -3.74 7.10 -2.00
N ALA A 5 -4.77 6.99 -2.82
CA ALA A 5 -4.82 6.00 -3.89
C ALA A 5 -5.01 6.70 -5.23
N TYR A 6 -4.07 6.51 -6.14
CA TYR A 6 -4.30 6.85 -7.54
C TYR A 6 -5.03 5.69 -8.21
N ARG A 7 -6.30 5.92 -8.55
CA ARG A 7 -7.17 4.87 -9.10
C ARG A 7 -7.11 4.89 -10.63
N VAL A 8 -6.68 3.79 -11.20
CA VAL A 8 -6.47 3.60 -12.65
C VAL A 8 -7.67 2.93 -13.29
N ASP A 9 -8.27 1.97 -12.58
CA ASP A 9 -9.39 1.17 -13.08
C ASP A 9 -10.69 1.50 -12.34
N GLU A 10 -11.79 1.55 -13.09
CA GLU A 10 -13.15 1.69 -12.56
C GLU A 10 -13.83 0.33 -12.35
N ASP A 11 -13.07 -0.67 -11.87
CA ASP A 11 -13.61 -1.96 -11.44
C ASP A 11 -14.68 -1.78 -10.34
N ASP A 12 -15.42 -2.85 -10.05
CA ASP A 12 -16.49 -2.86 -9.04
C ASP A 12 -16.00 -2.23 -7.71
N PRO A 13 -16.52 -1.03 -7.36
CA PRO A 13 -16.07 -0.29 -6.19
C PRO A 13 -16.38 -1.02 -4.88
N LYS A 14 -17.27 -2.03 -4.89
CA LYS A 14 -17.56 -2.85 -3.71
C LYS A 14 -16.44 -3.84 -3.40
N LYS A 15 -15.68 -4.27 -4.40
CA LYS A 15 -14.55 -5.22 -4.25
C LYS A 15 -13.20 -4.51 -4.12
N CYS A 16 -13.11 -3.27 -4.55
CA CYS A 16 -11.92 -2.45 -4.42
C CYS A 16 -11.64 -2.07 -2.95
N THR A 17 -10.51 -2.54 -2.43
CA THR A 17 -10.09 -2.25 -1.04
C THR A 17 -9.84 -0.76 -0.81
N SER A 18 -9.32 -0.03 -1.80
CA SER A 18 -9.14 1.44 -1.75
C SER A 18 -10.48 2.17 -1.57
N MET A 19 -11.54 1.70 -2.22
CA MET A 19 -12.88 2.29 -2.08
C MET A 19 -13.55 1.97 -0.74
N VAL A 20 -13.24 0.81 -0.13
CA VAL A 20 -13.63 0.52 1.26
C VAL A 20 -12.97 1.54 2.19
N LEU A 21 -11.66 1.74 2.08
CA LEU A 21 -10.92 2.68 2.92
C LEU A 21 -11.39 4.14 2.73
N LYS A 22 -11.69 4.54 1.50
CA LYS A 22 -12.30 5.85 1.21
C LYS A 22 -13.61 6.06 1.98
N ARG A 23 -14.49 5.06 1.99
CA ARG A 23 -15.79 5.15 2.69
C ARG A 23 -15.64 5.34 4.20
N HIS A 24 -14.54 4.85 4.77
CA HIS A 24 -14.19 5.06 6.17
C HIS A 24 -13.36 6.33 6.43
N GLY A 25 -13.13 7.17 5.42
CA GLY A 25 -12.35 8.41 5.56
C GLY A 25 -10.84 8.21 5.73
N LEU A 26 -10.33 7.00 5.53
CA LEU A 26 -8.91 6.64 5.76
C LEU A 26 -8.02 6.87 4.53
N LEU A 27 -8.61 7.09 3.35
CA LEU A 27 -7.87 7.14 2.08
C LEU A 27 -8.45 8.19 1.13
N LEU A 28 -7.58 9.04 0.58
CA LEU A 28 -7.93 10.03 -0.43
C LEU A 28 -7.77 9.44 -1.83
N ILE A 29 -8.83 9.47 -2.65
CA ILE A 29 -8.77 9.00 -4.03
C ILE A 29 -8.33 10.14 -4.95
N LEU A 30 -7.24 9.90 -5.69
CA LEU A 30 -6.73 10.76 -6.74
C LEU A 30 -7.22 10.24 -8.09
N ARG A 31 -7.68 11.14 -8.95
CA ARG A 31 -8.25 10.80 -10.27
C ARG A 31 -7.30 11.08 -11.41
N ARG A 32 -6.33 11.98 -11.20
CA ARG A 32 -5.32 12.36 -12.19
C ARG A 32 -3.94 12.05 -11.63
N MET A 33 -3.07 11.51 -12.47
CA MET A 33 -1.67 11.24 -12.11
C MET A 33 -0.95 12.52 -11.61
N SER A 34 -1.33 13.69 -12.11
CA SER A 34 -0.79 14.99 -11.69
C SER A 34 -1.11 15.36 -10.23
N GLU A 35 -2.12 14.72 -9.63
CA GLU A 35 -2.54 14.95 -8.24
C GLU A 35 -1.70 14.18 -7.22
N ILE A 36 -0.97 13.14 -7.65
CA ILE A 36 -0.05 12.40 -6.78
C ILE A 36 0.94 13.40 -6.16
N PRO A 37 1.20 13.47 -4.85
CA PRO A 37 2.18 14.41 -4.32
C PRO A 37 3.58 14.12 -4.87
N LYS A 38 4.31 15.16 -5.32
CA LYS A 38 5.62 15.00 -5.99
C LYS A 38 6.66 14.20 -5.19
N ARG A 39 6.53 14.18 -3.87
CA ARG A 39 7.46 13.55 -2.93
C ARG A 39 6.79 12.53 -1.99
N SER A 40 5.52 12.17 -2.23
CA SER A 40 4.92 11.05 -1.49
C SER A 40 5.66 9.76 -1.84
N LEU A 41 5.74 8.83 -0.90
CA LEU A 41 6.20 7.48 -1.22
C LEU A 41 5.14 6.78 -2.06
N VAL A 42 5.52 6.25 -3.20
CA VAL A 42 4.62 5.53 -4.11
C VAL A 42 4.95 4.05 -4.03
N LEU A 43 3.99 3.25 -3.58
CA LEU A 43 4.13 1.80 -3.51
C LEU A 43 4.12 1.24 -4.94
N ASN A 44 5.28 0.73 -5.35
CA ASN A 44 5.54 0.24 -6.70
C ASN A 44 6.29 -1.09 -6.66
N PRO A 45 5.65 -2.23 -7.00
CA PRO A 45 6.29 -3.55 -6.99
C PRO A 45 7.44 -3.70 -8.02
N GLU A 46 7.48 -2.83 -9.02
CA GLU A 46 8.52 -2.77 -10.07
C GLU A 46 9.70 -1.85 -9.69
N SER A 47 9.66 -1.21 -8.51
CA SER A 47 10.78 -0.38 -8.04
C SER A 47 11.98 -1.23 -7.63
N VAL A 48 13.17 -0.77 -7.96
CA VAL A 48 14.43 -1.38 -7.49
C VAL A 48 14.77 -1.00 -6.05
N THR A 49 14.24 0.14 -5.57
CA THR A 49 14.45 0.61 -4.21
C THR A 49 13.38 0.04 -3.28
N LEU A 50 13.80 -0.65 -2.22
CA LEU A 50 12.90 -1.16 -1.19
C LEU A 50 12.44 -0.05 -0.24
N LEU A 51 11.23 -0.19 0.29
CA LEU A 51 10.75 0.62 1.40
C LEU A 51 11.49 0.23 2.67
N THR A 52 12.03 1.21 3.38
CA THR A 52 12.74 1.01 4.66
C THR A 52 12.21 1.97 5.73
N PRO A 53 12.54 1.74 7.02
CA PRO A 53 12.13 2.65 8.09
C PRO A 53 12.61 4.10 7.90
N SER A 54 13.76 4.31 7.24
CA SER A 54 14.31 5.64 6.96
C SER A 54 13.45 6.48 6.00
N ASP A 55 12.55 5.85 5.24
CA ASP A 55 11.58 6.56 4.40
C ASP A 55 10.48 7.28 5.19
N ARG A 56 10.38 7.06 6.52
CA ARG A 56 9.36 7.65 7.42
C ARG A 56 9.23 9.16 7.24
N VAL A 57 10.37 9.86 7.15
CA VAL A 57 10.40 11.32 6.99
C VAL A 57 9.63 11.82 5.76
N PHE A 58 9.64 11.06 4.67
CA PHE A 58 8.88 11.39 3.46
C PHE A 58 7.41 11.06 3.62
N ALA A 59 7.11 9.94 4.26
CA ALA A 59 5.75 9.49 4.53
C ALA A 59 5.00 10.48 5.43
N GLU A 60 5.61 10.96 6.51
CA GLU A 60 5.02 11.96 7.40
C GLU A 60 4.76 13.29 6.68
N ARG A 61 5.74 13.77 5.91
CA ARG A 61 5.67 15.10 5.28
C ARG A 61 4.79 15.13 4.04
N TYR A 62 4.82 14.07 3.23
CA TYR A 62 4.19 14.06 1.90
C TYR A 62 3.12 12.96 1.72
N GLY A 63 3.10 11.96 2.60
CA GLY A 63 2.14 10.86 2.59
C GLY A 63 2.59 9.62 1.83
N LEU A 64 1.73 8.58 1.90
CA LEU A 64 1.86 7.33 1.14
C LEU A 64 0.84 7.28 0.02
N THR A 65 1.26 6.86 -1.16
CA THR A 65 0.41 6.68 -2.34
C THR A 65 0.46 5.23 -2.80
N VAL A 66 -0.70 4.58 -2.87
CA VAL A 66 -0.86 3.29 -3.55
C VAL A 66 -1.41 3.52 -4.96
N ILE A 67 -1.02 2.69 -5.92
CA ILE A 67 -1.62 2.67 -7.26
C ILE A 67 -2.67 1.57 -7.26
N ASP A 68 -3.93 1.96 -7.41
CA ASP A 68 -5.09 1.08 -7.37
C ASP A 68 -5.46 0.70 -8.80
N SER A 69 -4.94 -0.44 -9.23
CA SER A 69 -5.17 -1.04 -10.55
C SER A 69 -5.41 -2.53 -10.42
N SER A 70 -6.14 -3.11 -11.37
CA SER A 70 -6.21 -4.56 -11.52
C SER A 70 -4.82 -5.14 -11.83
N TRP A 71 -4.50 -6.30 -11.27
CA TRP A 71 -3.24 -7.02 -11.56
C TRP A 71 -3.06 -7.38 -13.04
N LYS A 72 -4.13 -7.34 -13.85
CA LYS A 72 -4.06 -7.57 -15.31
C LYS A 72 -3.42 -6.41 -16.08
N ARG A 73 -3.46 -5.19 -15.53
CA ARG A 73 -2.96 -3.97 -16.19
C ARG A 73 -1.80 -3.31 -15.45
N SER A 74 -1.49 -3.82 -14.26
CA SER A 74 -0.53 -3.23 -13.32
C SER A 74 0.87 -3.02 -13.90
N ASN A 75 1.38 -3.97 -14.71
CA ASN A 75 2.76 -3.91 -15.17
C ASN A 75 3.06 -2.67 -16.02
N ARG A 76 2.11 -2.21 -16.85
CA ARG A 76 2.33 -1.01 -17.68
C ARG A 76 2.22 0.28 -16.88
N ILE A 77 1.27 0.37 -15.95
CA ILE A 77 1.01 1.64 -15.26
C ILE A 77 2.15 2.03 -14.31
N PHE A 78 2.79 1.05 -13.67
CA PHE A 78 3.94 1.28 -12.79
C PHE A 78 5.16 1.86 -13.53
N HIS A 79 5.32 1.58 -14.82
CA HIS A 79 6.37 2.20 -15.64
C HIS A 79 6.01 3.61 -16.14
N VAL A 80 4.72 3.91 -16.30
CA VAL A 80 4.23 5.21 -16.80
C VAL A 80 4.26 6.28 -15.71
N ILE A 81 3.89 5.92 -14.46
CA ILE A 81 3.89 6.86 -13.35
C ILE A 81 5.34 7.14 -12.94
N LYS A 82 5.81 8.37 -13.19
CA LYS A 82 7.15 8.84 -12.81
C LYS A 82 7.15 9.74 -11.57
N ARG A 83 5.98 10.01 -11.02
CA ARG A 83 5.79 11.04 -9.99
C ARG A 83 5.75 10.39 -8.61
N GLY A 84 6.42 11.00 -7.64
CA GLY A 84 6.59 10.45 -6.29
C GLY A 84 7.90 9.68 -6.14
N LEU A 85 8.18 9.24 -4.91
CA LEU A 85 9.36 8.45 -4.58
C LEU A 85 8.96 6.97 -4.58
N HIS A 86 9.35 6.23 -5.62
CA HIS A 86 8.91 4.85 -5.78
C HIS A 86 9.65 3.92 -4.81
N ARG A 87 8.88 3.06 -4.14
CA ARG A 87 9.37 2.06 -3.19
C ARG A 87 8.67 0.74 -3.41
N LYS A 88 9.45 -0.34 -3.43
CA LYS A 88 8.96 -1.71 -3.46
C LYS A 88 8.82 -2.22 -2.04
N LEU A 89 7.70 -2.85 -1.75
CA LEU A 89 7.56 -3.55 -0.47
C LEU A 89 8.42 -4.82 -0.49
N PRO A 90 9.08 -5.16 0.62
CA PRO A 90 9.71 -6.46 0.76
C PRO A 90 8.68 -7.60 0.66
N PRO A 91 9.12 -8.85 0.39
CA PRO A 91 8.23 -9.97 0.19
C PRO A 91 7.29 -10.21 1.39
N LEU A 92 5.99 -10.26 1.13
CA LEU A 92 4.96 -10.52 2.13
C LEU A 92 3.89 -11.43 1.54
N VAL A 93 3.30 -12.28 2.37
CA VAL A 93 2.25 -13.22 2.00
C VAL A 93 0.90 -12.51 2.02
N ALA A 94 0.19 -12.55 0.89
CA ALA A 94 -1.17 -12.03 0.78
C ALA A 94 -2.15 -12.88 1.60
N VAL A 95 -3.09 -12.21 2.26
CA VAL A 95 -4.19 -12.77 3.06
C VAL A 95 -5.56 -12.33 2.54
N ASN A 96 -5.60 -11.45 1.54
CA ASN A 96 -6.83 -11.11 0.84
C ASN A 96 -7.47 -12.35 0.14
N PRO A 97 -8.81 -12.39 0.00
CA PRO A 97 -9.52 -13.56 -0.55
C PRO A 97 -9.18 -13.92 -1.99
N ILE A 98 -8.58 -13.00 -2.77
CA ILE A 98 -8.30 -13.22 -4.20
C ILE A 98 -6.94 -13.90 -4.39
N ASN A 99 -5.94 -13.53 -3.58
CA ASN A 99 -4.55 -13.95 -3.75
C ASN A 99 -3.96 -14.66 -2.52
N TYR A 100 -4.81 -15.17 -1.62
CA TYR A 100 -4.37 -15.81 -0.38
C TYR A 100 -3.21 -16.78 -0.58
N GLY A 101 -2.15 -16.63 0.24
CA GLY A 101 -0.95 -17.47 0.22
C GLY A 101 0.09 -17.08 -0.83
N ARG A 102 -0.21 -16.16 -1.76
CA ARG A 102 0.74 -15.71 -2.78
C ARG A 102 1.64 -14.60 -2.24
N ILE A 103 2.93 -14.66 -2.56
CA ILE A 103 3.91 -13.65 -2.14
C ILE A 103 3.88 -12.45 -3.09
N GLY A 104 3.79 -11.23 -2.55
CA GLY A 104 3.87 -9.98 -3.31
C GLY A 104 2.58 -9.57 -4.04
N PHE A 105 1.56 -10.43 -4.10
CA PHE A 105 0.25 -10.15 -4.70
C PHE A 105 -0.73 -9.52 -3.70
N LEU A 106 -0.26 -8.47 -3.03
CA LEU A 106 -1.01 -7.75 -2.00
C LEU A 106 -2.16 -6.94 -2.61
N SER A 107 -3.26 -6.82 -1.87
CA SER A 107 -4.27 -5.79 -2.13
C SER A 107 -3.73 -4.40 -1.78
N SER A 108 -4.39 -3.33 -2.25
CA SER A 108 -4.01 -1.96 -1.90
C SER A 108 -4.06 -1.70 -0.39
N ALA A 109 -5.04 -2.29 0.31
CA ALA A 109 -5.11 -2.21 1.77
C ALA A 109 -3.93 -2.90 2.47
N GLU A 110 -3.57 -4.12 2.05
CA GLU A 110 -2.41 -4.83 2.61
C GLU A 110 -1.10 -4.11 2.30
N ALA A 111 -0.94 -3.56 1.09
CA ALA A 111 0.24 -2.80 0.72
C ALA A 111 0.40 -1.53 1.58
N LEU A 112 -0.70 -0.78 1.79
CA LEU A 112 -0.70 0.38 2.68
C LEU A 112 -0.41 0.00 4.13
N ALA A 113 -1.02 -1.08 4.64
CA ALA A 113 -0.80 -1.55 6.01
C ALA A 113 0.64 -2.03 6.22
N ALA A 114 1.20 -2.78 5.27
CA ALA A 114 2.60 -3.20 5.31
C ALA A 114 3.53 -1.99 5.33
N ALA A 115 3.28 -1.00 4.48
CA ALA A 115 4.07 0.23 4.44
C ALA A 115 3.99 0.99 5.78
N LEU A 116 2.79 1.17 6.33
CA LEU A 116 2.57 1.77 7.64
C LEU A 116 3.38 1.05 8.72
N TYR A 117 3.31 -0.28 8.75
CA TYR A 117 4.01 -1.09 9.75
C TYR A 117 5.53 -0.94 9.66
N ILE A 118 6.10 -1.10 8.47
CA ILE A 118 7.55 -0.96 8.22
C ILE A 118 8.02 0.45 8.60
N LEU A 119 7.21 1.46 8.31
CA LEU A 119 7.48 2.84 8.69
C LEU A 119 7.24 3.13 10.17
N GLY A 120 6.86 2.15 10.99
CA GLY A 120 6.74 2.29 12.44
C GLY A 120 5.37 2.76 12.94
N TYR A 121 4.32 2.59 12.15
CA TYR A 121 2.92 2.91 12.48
C TYR A 121 2.06 1.63 12.53
N PRO A 122 2.35 0.68 13.45
CA PRO A 122 1.61 -0.58 13.52
C PRO A 122 0.13 -0.37 13.89
N SER A 123 -0.18 0.60 14.77
CA SER A 123 -1.55 0.88 15.18
C SER A 123 -2.41 1.39 14.03
N GLU A 124 -1.87 2.25 13.18
CA GLU A 124 -2.54 2.72 11.97
C GLU A 124 -2.68 1.60 10.92
N ALA A 125 -1.70 0.68 10.84
CA ALA A 125 -1.82 -0.50 10.00
C ALA A 125 -2.96 -1.43 10.47
N GLU A 126 -3.08 -1.64 11.79
CA GLU A 126 -4.16 -2.40 12.42
C GLU A 126 -5.52 -1.73 12.19
N GLU A 127 -5.61 -0.41 12.39
CA GLU A 127 -6.84 0.35 12.16
C GLU A 127 -7.29 0.23 10.70
N LEU A 128 -6.36 0.36 9.76
CA LEU A 128 -6.63 0.23 8.33
C LEU A 128 -7.17 -1.17 7.99
N LEU A 129 -6.55 -2.22 8.52
CA LEU A 129 -6.93 -3.61 8.25
C LEU A 129 -8.20 -4.04 8.98
N SER A 130 -8.55 -3.39 10.10
CA SER A 130 -9.79 -3.67 10.85
C SER A 130 -11.07 -3.51 10.00
N LYS A 131 -11.00 -2.77 8.89
CA LYS A 131 -12.13 -2.55 7.97
C LYS A 131 -12.43 -3.78 7.10
N PHE A 132 -11.59 -4.81 7.18
CA PHE A 132 -11.71 -6.04 6.42
C PHE A 132 -11.75 -7.22 7.37
N LYS A 133 -12.74 -8.12 7.23
CA LYS A 133 -12.85 -9.31 8.10
C LYS A 133 -11.58 -10.17 8.11
N TRP A 134 -10.90 -10.26 6.97
CA TRP A 134 -9.64 -11.00 6.80
C TRP A 134 -8.39 -10.17 7.19
N GLY A 135 -8.52 -8.85 7.33
CA GLY A 135 -7.41 -7.91 7.48
C GLY A 135 -6.51 -8.21 8.68
N PRO A 136 -7.03 -8.41 9.90
CA PRO A 136 -6.20 -8.71 11.07
C PRO A 136 -5.31 -9.94 10.90
N ASN A 137 -5.69 -10.89 10.05
CA ASN A 137 -4.87 -12.08 9.80
C ASN A 137 -3.61 -11.76 8.97
N PHE A 138 -3.61 -10.68 8.18
CA PHE A 138 -2.44 -10.25 7.41
C PHE A 138 -1.21 -9.96 8.29
N LEU A 139 -1.40 -9.17 9.35
CA LEU A 139 -0.32 -8.83 10.29
C LEU A 139 0.13 -10.06 11.09
N LYS A 140 -0.79 -10.97 11.42
CA LYS A 140 -0.45 -12.23 12.11
C LYS A 140 0.43 -13.13 11.25
N VAL A 141 0.01 -13.37 10.00
CA VAL A 141 0.74 -14.23 9.05
C VAL A 141 2.14 -13.67 8.76
N ASN A 142 2.27 -12.35 8.66
CA ASN A 142 3.54 -11.70 8.30
C ASN A 142 4.31 -11.13 9.49
N ARG A 143 3.93 -11.42 10.74
CA ARG A 143 4.44 -10.73 11.94
C ARG A 143 5.97 -10.69 11.99
N ASN A 144 6.61 -11.84 11.89
CA ASN A 144 8.06 -11.94 12.01
C ASN A 144 8.77 -11.14 10.91
N ALA A 145 8.31 -11.25 9.66
CA ALA A 145 8.86 -10.51 8.54
C ALA A 145 8.66 -8.99 8.70
N LEU A 146 7.47 -8.55 9.11
CA LEU A 146 7.17 -7.14 9.34
C LEU A 146 8.02 -6.53 10.47
N GLU A 147 8.23 -7.26 11.56
CA GLU A 147 9.12 -6.81 12.65
C GLU A 147 10.58 -6.70 12.19
N GLU A 148 11.05 -7.68 11.41
CA GLU A 148 12.39 -7.65 10.83
C GLU A 148 12.58 -6.44 9.91
N TYR A 149 11.62 -6.20 9.00
CA TYR A 149 11.67 -5.08 8.06
C TYR A 149 11.56 -3.72 8.75
N ARG A 150 10.81 -3.64 9.85
CA ARG A 150 10.69 -2.43 10.67
C ARG A 150 11.96 -2.12 11.47
N SER A 151 12.72 -3.15 11.86
CA SER A 151 13.89 -3.02 12.72
C SER A 151 15.22 -3.01 11.95
N SER A 152 15.18 -3.29 10.66
CA SER A 152 16.35 -3.22 9.78
C SER A 152 16.57 -1.77 9.31
N PHE A 153 17.83 -1.32 9.36
CA PHE A 153 18.40 -0.02 8.92
C PHE A 153 18.33 1.14 9.92
#